data_AF-A0A3A4Q9J7-F1
#
_entry.id   AF-A0A3A4Q9J7-F1
#
_cell.length_a   1.000
_cell.length_b   1.000
_cell.length_c   1.000
_cell.angle_alpha   90.00
_cell.angle_beta   90.00
_cell.angle_gamma   90.00
#
_symmetry.space_group_name_H-M   'P 1'
#
loop_
_entity.id
_entity.type
_entity.pdbx_description
1 polymer ?
#
loop_
_entity_poly.entity_id
_entity_poly.type
_entity_poly.pdbx_seq_one_letter_code
_entity_poly.pdbx_strand_id
1 'polypeptide(L)'
;MRCKSCDYRLWNIHSRQCPECGRAFRPSEYEFVPNAVRFCCPHCSTAYYGTGEKGHLQPQQFRCVQCESQIAMDDMVLLPTEGVDEESTGIAPAAWLERARLGTLRAWWSTVGRSMIAPAALIERVPALAGTAPAWGFLLLTVVLVPLLGVGPLFVVSAVFGGGPGALQMVLAALVSVGMGLGGTALFALLWAGAAHGLLRLSGPTPYPASRTVNAVLYTCGPMLIAAAPCLGFYLIPVGLVWWTTCAVLAVHAGQRTSGVRACLTVGAFPCLVALAAAAGLVAVFTIGFQAARSASASASAAAASFQVQTVLDSLIAYADAHLGDTPPHAAALLEDTSLTSTLLTVPGSATSDATIRVADASIVQLDAMSDRDRAETIRRAATSLPPDVLAHRLGDFVFTYHGIDLAGAPVGLWVVILAPDPDVNPSPPLNKVWVGSADGAVSQFRTARMTQNLKSQNALRKDAGLAPLPDPFTVTHARPATAGDNAP
;
A
#
# COMPACT_ATOMS: atom_id res chain seq x y z
N MET A 1 -46.60 -14.63 18.26
CA MET A 1 -46.21 -16.00 17.87
C MET A 1 -46.56 -16.23 16.41
N ARG A 2 -45.61 -16.62 15.53
CA ARG A 2 -45.85 -16.83 14.09
C ARG A 2 -45.30 -18.18 13.61
N CYS A 3 -45.93 -18.83 12.64
CA CYS A 3 -45.50 -20.12 12.13
C CYS A 3 -44.10 -20.02 11.53
N LYS A 4 -43.16 -20.86 11.98
CA LYS A 4 -41.78 -20.86 11.46
C LYS A 4 -41.67 -21.30 9.99
N SER A 5 -42.76 -21.80 9.39
CA SER A 5 -42.80 -22.26 8.00
C SER A 5 -43.44 -21.25 7.05
N CYS A 6 -44.58 -20.65 7.42
CA CYS A 6 -45.37 -19.78 6.54
C CYS A 6 -45.68 -18.39 7.14
N ASP A 7 -45.15 -18.07 8.33
CA ASP A 7 -45.35 -16.82 9.06
C ASP A 7 -46.80 -16.51 9.52
N TYR A 8 -47.73 -17.43 9.36
CA TYR A 8 -49.11 -17.28 9.87
C TYR A 8 -49.15 -17.06 11.40
N ARG A 9 -50.04 -16.20 11.89
CA ARG A 9 -50.16 -15.89 13.33
C ARG A 9 -50.71 -17.09 14.10
N LEU A 10 -50.01 -17.51 15.16
CA LEU A 10 -50.35 -18.71 15.91
C LEU A 10 -50.98 -18.43 17.28
N TRP A 11 -51.99 -17.55 17.31
CA TRP A 11 -52.72 -17.20 18.53
C TRP A 11 -54.05 -17.92 18.59
N ASN A 12 -54.48 -18.29 19.81
CA ASN A 12 -55.78 -18.94 20.03
C ASN A 12 -56.02 -20.23 19.20
N ILE A 13 -54.96 -21.01 18.92
CA ILE A 13 -55.05 -22.25 18.15
C ILE A 13 -54.94 -23.45 19.10
N HIS A 14 -56.02 -24.24 19.17
CA HIS A 14 -56.09 -25.43 20.01
C HIS A 14 -55.45 -26.67 19.36
N SER A 15 -55.46 -26.78 18.03
CA SER A 15 -55.06 -27.98 17.29
C SER A 15 -53.55 -28.26 17.29
N ARG A 16 -52.72 -27.32 17.76
CA ARG A 16 -51.24 -27.37 17.66
C ARG A 16 -50.70 -27.57 16.25
N GLN A 17 -51.51 -27.26 15.24
CA GLN A 17 -51.15 -27.30 13.84
C GLN A 17 -51.44 -25.94 13.23
N CYS A 18 -50.50 -25.43 12.43
CA CYS A 18 -50.69 -24.18 11.70
C CYS A 18 -51.87 -24.33 10.73
N PRO A 19 -52.92 -23.47 10.81
CA PRO A 19 -54.09 -23.57 9.93
C PRO A 19 -53.76 -23.45 8.44
N GLU A 20 -52.71 -22.70 8.10
CA GLU A 20 -52.33 -22.46 6.70
C GLU A 20 -51.50 -23.59 6.08
N CYS A 21 -50.51 -24.12 6.82
CA CYS A 21 -49.55 -25.08 6.26
C CYS A 21 -49.58 -26.47 6.92
N GLY A 22 -50.46 -26.70 7.88
CA GLY A 22 -50.60 -27.95 8.63
C GLY A 22 -49.42 -28.28 9.56
N ARG A 23 -48.34 -27.49 9.54
CA ARG A 23 -47.14 -27.78 10.33
C ARG A 23 -47.45 -27.73 11.83
N ALA A 24 -47.11 -28.81 12.52
CA ALA A 24 -47.19 -28.86 13.97
C ALA A 24 -46.26 -27.82 14.61
N PHE A 25 -46.67 -27.24 15.74
CA PHE A 25 -45.86 -26.29 16.49
C PHE A 25 -46.05 -26.50 18.00
N ARG A 26 -45.03 -26.10 18.77
CA ARG A 26 -45.08 -26.12 20.23
C ARG A 26 -44.83 -24.73 20.81
N PRO A 27 -45.59 -24.29 21.83
CA PRO A 27 -45.33 -23.07 22.59
C PRO A 27 -43.87 -22.91 23.04
N SER A 28 -43.25 -23.97 23.54
CA SER A 28 -41.83 -24.01 23.96
C SER A 28 -40.82 -23.69 22.85
N GLU A 29 -41.22 -23.78 21.57
CA GLU A 29 -40.36 -23.44 20.45
C GLU A 29 -40.25 -21.93 20.20
N TYR A 30 -41.06 -21.12 20.86
CA TYR A 30 -41.12 -19.67 20.68
C TYR A 30 -40.59 -18.96 21.91
N GLU A 31 -39.91 -17.84 21.72
CA GLU A 31 -39.47 -17.00 22.83
C GLU A 31 -40.34 -15.75 22.89
N PHE A 32 -40.71 -15.40 24.12
CA PHE A 32 -41.62 -14.31 24.42
C PHE A 32 -40.94 -13.31 25.34
N VAL A 33 -41.42 -12.07 25.29
CA VAL A 33 -41.11 -11.10 26.34
C VAL A 33 -41.76 -11.60 27.64
N PRO A 34 -41.04 -11.64 28.78
CA PRO A 34 -41.63 -12.06 30.05
C PRO A 34 -42.92 -11.30 30.37
N ASN A 35 -43.94 -12.02 30.84
CA ASN A 35 -45.29 -11.53 31.12
C ASN A 35 -46.11 -11.01 29.93
N ALA A 36 -45.59 -11.08 28.70
CA ALA A 36 -46.32 -10.60 27.52
C ALA A 36 -47.34 -11.60 26.96
N VAL A 37 -47.28 -12.86 27.41
CA VAL A 37 -48.14 -13.94 26.93
C VAL A 37 -48.84 -14.64 28.09
N ARG A 38 -50.14 -14.87 27.89
CA ARG A 38 -51.01 -15.74 28.68
C ARG A 38 -50.99 -17.13 28.07
N PHE A 39 -50.62 -18.10 28.89
CA PHE A 39 -50.78 -19.51 28.65
C PHE A 39 -52.09 -19.93 29.31
N CYS A 40 -53.11 -20.23 28.52
CA CYS A 40 -54.42 -20.60 29.01
C CYS A 40 -54.54 -22.12 29.10
N CYS A 41 -55.03 -22.61 30.25
CA CYS A 41 -55.34 -24.03 30.46
C CYS A 41 -56.28 -24.53 29.36
N PRO A 42 -55.96 -25.66 28.67
CA PRO A 42 -56.80 -26.16 27.59
C PRO A 42 -58.18 -26.65 28.06
N HIS A 43 -58.36 -26.91 29.36
CA HIS A 43 -59.60 -27.46 29.92
C HIS A 43 -60.57 -26.39 30.47
N CYS A 44 -60.05 -25.31 31.06
CA CYS A 44 -60.87 -24.30 31.76
C CYS A 44 -60.47 -22.85 31.46
N SER A 45 -59.52 -22.63 30.55
CA SER A 45 -59.05 -21.31 30.11
C SER A 45 -58.41 -20.43 31.18
N THR A 46 -58.12 -20.95 32.39
CA THR A 46 -57.35 -20.21 33.41
C THR A 46 -56.00 -19.79 32.83
N ALA A 47 -55.68 -18.50 32.92
CA ALA A 47 -54.46 -17.92 32.38
C ALA A 47 -53.29 -17.99 33.35
N TYR A 48 -52.12 -18.32 32.83
CA TYR A 48 -50.83 -18.30 33.52
C TYR A 48 -49.85 -17.45 32.71
N TYR A 49 -48.92 -16.78 33.38
CA TYR A 49 -48.01 -15.84 32.72
C TYR A 49 -46.59 -16.40 32.67
N GLY A 50 -45.96 -16.31 31.50
CA GLY A 50 -44.59 -16.75 31.32
C GLY A 50 -43.59 -15.80 31.96
N THR A 51 -43.11 -16.13 33.16
CA THR A 51 -42.15 -15.33 33.94
C THR A 51 -40.70 -15.77 33.75
N GLY A 52 -40.45 -16.90 33.08
CA GLY A 52 -39.10 -17.39 32.82
C GLY A 52 -38.30 -16.47 31.88
N GLU A 53 -36.99 -16.69 31.78
CA GLU A 53 -36.06 -15.85 30.98
C GLU A 53 -36.48 -15.75 29.49
N LYS A 54 -37.09 -16.81 28.95
CA LYS A 54 -37.61 -16.88 27.57
C LYS A 54 -39.09 -16.48 27.45
N GLY A 55 -39.67 -15.91 28.51
CA GLY A 55 -41.11 -15.69 28.64
C GLY A 55 -41.92 -16.98 28.68
N HIS A 56 -41.31 -18.07 29.18
CA HIS A 56 -41.95 -19.39 29.36
C HIS A 56 -42.52 -19.55 30.78
N LEU A 57 -43.41 -20.53 30.96
CA LEU A 57 -43.89 -20.93 32.29
C LEU A 57 -42.78 -21.63 33.09
N GLN A 58 -42.73 -21.35 34.39
CA GLN A 58 -41.86 -22.04 35.33
C GLN A 58 -42.67 -22.42 36.58
N PRO A 59 -42.95 -23.71 36.81
CA PRO A 59 -42.54 -24.89 36.03
C PRO A 59 -43.29 -25.03 34.68
N GLN A 60 -42.71 -25.79 33.74
CA GLN A 60 -43.34 -26.06 32.42
C GLN A 60 -44.49 -27.07 32.48
N GLN A 61 -44.62 -27.82 33.59
CA GLN A 61 -45.72 -28.75 33.85
C GLN A 61 -46.19 -28.57 35.28
N PHE A 62 -47.51 -28.49 35.49
CA PHE A 62 -48.10 -28.30 36.80
C PHE A 62 -49.59 -28.68 36.77
N ARG A 63 -50.21 -28.72 37.94
CA ARG A 63 -51.64 -28.95 38.08
C ARG A 63 -52.39 -27.62 38.02
N CYS A 64 -53.39 -27.50 37.14
CA CYS A 64 -54.18 -26.28 37.00
C CYS A 64 -54.89 -25.95 38.32
N VAL A 65 -54.82 -24.69 38.77
CA VAL A 65 -55.41 -24.26 40.05
C VAL A 65 -56.94 -24.25 40.08
N GLN A 66 -57.58 -24.22 38.90
CA GLN A 66 -59.04 -24.13 38.81
C GLN A 66 -59.72 -25.47 38.50
N CYS A 67 -59.17 -26.26 37.56
CA CYS A 67 -59.78 -27.55 37.15
C CYS A 67 -59.00 -28.78 37.62
N GLU A 68 -57.88 -28.58 38.34
CA GLU A 68 -57.02 -29.64 38.88
C GLU A 68 -56.45 -30.63 37.86
N SER A 69 -56.59 -30.37 36.56
CA SER A 69 -56.01 -31.19 35.50
C SER A 69 -54.50 -30.98 35.44
N GLN A 70 -53.73 -32.04 35.19
CA GLN A 70 -52.30 -31.95 34.91
C GLN A 70 -52.12 -31.33 33.53
N ILE A 71 -51.39 -30.22 33.45
CA ILE A 71 -51.18 -29.48 32.20
C ILE A 71 -49.69 -29.25 31.94
N ALA A 72 -49.30 -29.31 30.67
CA ALA A 72 -47.99 -28.92 30.19
C ALA A 72 -48.08 -27.65 29.33
N MET A 73 -47.07 -26.79 29.40
CA MET A 73 -46.99 -25.52 28.65
C MET A 73 -47.26 -25.70 27.16
N ASP A 74 -46.81 -26.83 26.59
CA ASP A 74 -46.98 -27.09 25.16
C ASP A 74 -48.42 -27.40 24.73
N ASP A 75 -49.28 -27.80 25.68
CA ASP A 75 -50.69 -28.07 25.46
C ASP A 75 -51.57 -26.83 25.65
N MET A 76 -51.01 -25.75 26.21
CA MET A 76 -51.75 -24.55 26.63
C MET A 76 -51.96 -23.55 25.49
N VAL A 77 -53.16 -22.96 25.41
CA VAL A 77 -53.54 -22.02 24.34
C VAL A 77 -52.93 -20.66 24.64
N LEU A 78 -52.24 -20.07 23.67
CA LEU A 78 -51.55 -18.79 23.89
C LEU A 78 -52.43 -17.63 23.44
N LEU A 79 -52.49 -16.63 24.30
CA LEU A 79 -53.09 -15.33 24.03
C LEU A 79 -52.12 -14.23 24.50
N PRO A 80 -52.07 -13.07 23.84
CA PRO A 80 -51.37 -11.91 24.40
C PRO A 80 -51.95 -11.53 25.76
N THR A 81 -51.10 -11.04 26.67
CA THR A 81 -51.56 -10.43 27.93
C THR A 81 -52.49 -9.25 27.65
N GLU A 82 -53.45 -8.99 28.54
CA GLU A 82 -54.39 -7.87 28.37
C GLU A 82 -53.64 -6.55 28.27
N GLY A 83 -54.00 -5.74 27.28
CA GLY A 83 -53.30 -4.48 26.97
C GLY A 83 -51.96 -4.65 26.25
N VAL A 84 -51.48 -5.88 26.01
CA VAL A 84 -50.27 -6.15 25.22
C VAL A 84 -50.67 -6.51 23.80
N ASP A 85 -50.16 -5.77 22.82
CA ASP A 85 -50.36 -6.07 21.41
C ASP A 85 -49.68 -7.39 21.01
N GLU A 86 -50.30 -8.17 20.11
CA GLU A 86 -49.80 -9.46 19.63
C GLU A 86 -48.37 -9.38 19.12
N GLU A 87 -48.01 -8.29 18.45
CA GLU A 87 -46.68 -8.10 17.86
C GLU A 87 -45.61 -7.79 18.91
N SER A 88 -46.03 -7.28 20.07
CA SER A 88 -45.15 -6.94 21.20
C SER A 88 -44.82 -8.13 22.10
N THR A 89 -45.45 -9.29 21.86
CA THR A 89 -45.23 -10.50 22.66
C THR A 89 -43.96 -11.27 22.29
N GLY A 90 -43.49 -11.14 21.05
CA GLY A 90 -42.29 -11.83 20.56
C GLY A 90 -41.02 -11.03 20.83
N ILE A 91 -39.87 -11.68 20.71
CA ILE A 91 -38.59 -10.95 20.69
C ILE A 91 -38.58 -10.01 19.49
N ALA A 92 -38.44 -8.70 19.76
CA ALA A 92 -38.37 -7.69 18.72
C ALA A 92 -37.32 -8.06 17.66
N PRO A 93 -37.70 -8.06 16.37
CA PRO A 93 -36.81 -8.44 15.28
C PRO A 93 -35.59 -7.51 15.21
N ALA A 94 -34.62 -7.86 14.35
CA ALA A 94 -33.45 -7.01 14.15
C ALA A 94 -33.90 -5.62 13.67
N ALA A 95 -33.41 -4.55 14.32
CA ALA A 95 -33.85 -3.17 14.07
C ALA A 95 -33.76 -2.77 12.58
N TRP A 96 -32.74 -3.26 11.86
CA TRP A 96 -32.60 -3.04 10.42
C TRP A 96 -33.75 -3.60 9.57
N LEU A 97 -34.35 -4.71 9.99
CA LEU A 97 -35.54 -5.27 9.30
C LEU A 97 -36.76 -4.37 9.50
N GLU A 98 -36.85 -3.68 10.65
CA GLU A 98 -37.91 -2.71 10.97
C GLU A 98 -37.59 -1.27 10.56
N ARG A 99 -36.60 -1.05 9.70
CA ARG A 99 -36.16 0.31 9.33
C ARG A 99 -37.25 1.19 8.73
N ALA A 100 -38.27 0.60 8.09
CA ALA A 100 -39.43 1.33 7.59
C ALA A 100 -40.27 1.96 8.73
N ARG A 101 -40.34 1.31 9.89
CA ARG A 101 -41.05 1.78 11.08
C ARG A 101 -40.18 2.65 11.99
N LEU A 102 -38.91 2.26 12.19
CA LEU A 102 -37.99 2.93 13.14
C LEU A 102 -37.26 4.14 12.52
N GLY A 103 -37.25 4.25 11.19
CA GLY A 103 -36.39 5.14 10.43
C GLY A 103 -35.00 4.55 10.18
N THR A 104 -34.45 4.80 8.99
CA THR A 104 -33.20 4.17 8.52
C THR A 104 -31.99 4.44 9.43
N LEU A 105 -31.79 5.69 9.86
CA LEU A 105 -30.64 6.05 10.70
C LEU A 105 -30.71 5.42 12.09
N ARG A 106 -31.89 5.45 12.74
CA ARG A 106 -32.09 4.84 14.06
C ARG A 106 -31.94 3.33 14.00
N ALA A 107 -32.51 2.69 12.97
CA ALA A 107 -32.37 1.27 12.74
C ALA A 107 -30.91 0.87 12.47
N TRP A 108 -30.19 1.66 11.67
CA TRP A 108 -28.76 1.47 11.42
C TRP A 108 -27.95 1.54 12.71
N TRP A 109 -28.09 2.62 13.49
CA TRP A 109 -27.31 2.79 14.72
C TRP A 109 -27.56 1.68 15.75
N SER A 110 -28.83 1.32 15.92
CA SER A 110 -29.25 0.20 16.79
C SER A 110 -28.64 -1.13 16.35
N THR A 111 -28.59 -1.37 15.03
CA THR A 111 -28.00 -2.59 14.47
C THR A 111 -26.49 -2.61 14.61
N VAL A 112 -25.79 -1.48 14.37
CA VAL A 112 -24.35 -1.37 14.59
C VAL A 112 -24.00 -1.67 16.06
N GLY A 113 -24.65 -1.01 17.02
CA GLY A 113 -24.37 -1.26 18.45
C GLY A 113 -24.59 -2.72 18.85
N ARG A 114 -25.70 -3.34 18.40
CA ARG A 114 -25.95 -4.77 18.65
C ARG A 114 -24.98 -5.69 17.95
N SER A 115 -24.53 -5.34 16.75
CA SER A 115 -23.56 -6.15 16.01
C SER A 115 -22.18 -6.21 16.69
N MET A 116 -21.84 -5.18 17.46
CA MET A 116 -20.57 -5.08 18.20
C MET A 116 -20.65 -5.76 19.57
N ILE A 117 -21.79 -5.65 20.26
CA ILE A 117 -21.94 -6.07 21.67
C ILE A 117 -22.63 -7.43 21.81
N ALA A 118 -23.64 -7.72 20.98
CA ALA A 118 -24.46 -8.93 21.08
C ALA A 118 -24.75 -9.55 19.69
N PRO A 119 -23.72 -9.92 18.91
CA PRO A 119 -23.87 -10.42 17.55
C PRO A 119 -24.70 -11.72 17.45
N ALA A 120 -24.58 -12.61 18.45
CA ALA A 120 -25.38 -13.83 18.54
C ALA A 120 -26.88 -13.53 18.69
N ALA A 121 -27.24 -12.67 19.65
CA ALA A 121 -28.63 -12.25 19.85
C ALA A 121 -29.16 -11.45 18.65
N LEU A 122 -28.30 -10.70 17.93
CA LEU A 122 -28.69 -10.00 16.71
C LEU A 122 -29.11 -10.97 15.61
N ILE A 123 -28.31 -12.01 15.34
CA ILE A 123 -28.62 -12.95 14.25
C ILE A 123 -29.82 -13.84 14.59
N GLU A 124 -30.05 -14.18 15.87
CA GLU A 124 -31.24 -14.93 16.31
C GLU A 124 -32.55 -14.18 16.03
N ARG A 125 -32.50 -12.83 16.05
CA ARG A 125 -33.63 -11.95 15.70
C ARG A 125 -33.84 -11.77 14.19
N VAL A 126 -32.94 -12.27 13.36
CA VAL A 126 -33.11 -12.34 11.91
C VAL A 126 -33.79 -13.68 11.59
N PRO A 127 -34.90 -13.72 10.81
CA PRO A 127 -35.54 -14.97 10.44
C PRO A 127 -34.55 -15.93 9.75
N ALA A 128 -34.62 -17.23 10.08
CA ALA A 128 -33.66 -18.22 9.57
C ALA A 128 -33.67 -18.36 8.04
N LEU A 129 -34.83 -18.09 7.41
CA LEU A 129 -35.04 -18.12 5.97
C LEU A 129 -35.16 -16.71 5.36
N ALA A 130 -34.73 -15.66 6.07
CA ALA A 130 -34.73 -14.31 5.52
C ALA A 130 -33.82 -14.24 4.28
N GLY A 131 -34.29 -13.53 3.25
CA GLY A 131 -33.45 -13.14 2.11
C GLY A 131 -32.26 -12.30 2.55
N THR A 132 -31.22 -12.23 1.71
CA THR A 132 -29.96 -11.53 2.03
C THR A 132 -29.97 -10.05 1.68
N ALA A 133 -30.94 -9.58 0.89
CA ALA A 133 -31.01 -8.19 0.43
C ALA A 133 -31.01 -7.15 1.58
N PRO A 134 -31.75 -7.34 2.70
CA PRO A 134 -31.65 -6.42 3.83
C PRO A 134 -30.25 -6.38 4.43
N ALA A 135 -29.58 -7.52 4.60
CA ALA A 135 -28.23 -7.58 5.15
C ALA A 135 -27.21 -6.88 4.23
N TRP A 136 -27.35 -7.02 2.91
CA TRP A 136 -26.58 -6.26 1.93
C TRP A 136 -26.79 -4.75 2.04
N GLY A 137 -28.04 -4.31 2.18
CA GLY A 137 -28.36 -2.90 2.40
C GLY A 137 -27.70 -2.35 3.67
N PHE A 138 -27.63 -3.15 4.75
CA PHE A 138 -26.95 -2.77 5.98
C PHE A 138 -25.42 -2.65 5.80
N LEU A 139 -24.79 -3.63 5.15
CA LEU A 139 -23.36 -3.59 4.86
C LEU A 139 -23.03 -2.38 3.98
N LEU A 140 -23.72 -2.22 2.85
CA LEU A 140 -23.45 -1.14 1.89
C LEU A 140 -23.60 0.23 2.55
N LEU A 141 -24.65 0.45 3.34
CA LEU A 141 -24.80 1.71 4.08
C LEU A 141 -23.63 1.93 5.04
N THR A 142 -23.22 0.91 5.78
CA THR A 142 -22.09 1.01 6.72
C THR A 142 -20.79 1.32 5.99
N VAL A 143 -20.49 0.63 4.89
CA VAL A 143 -19.27 0.82 4.09
C VAL A 143 -19.26 2.15 3.34
N VAL A 144 -20.42 2.74 3.02
CA VAL A 144 -20.50 4.10 2.49
C VAL A 144 -20.25 5.13 3.58
N LEU A 145 -20.82 4.95 4.77
CA LEU A 145 -20.70 5.91 5.87
C LEU A 145 -19.27 5.97 6.43
N VAL A 146 -18.55 4.86 6.51
CA VAL A 146 -17.17 4.83 7.02
C VAL A 146 -16.22 5.80 6.31
N PRO A 147 -16.03 5.76 4.97
CA PRO A 147 -15.16 6.70 4.27
C PRO A 147 -15.73 8.12 4.24
N LEU A 148 -17.06 8.29 4.19
CA LEU A 148 -17.67 9.63 4.26
C LEU A 148 -17.34 10.32 5.59
N LEU A 149 -17.37 9.59 6.71
CA LEU A 149 -17.07 10.13 8.03
C LEU A 149 -15.55 10.23 8.27
N GLY A 150 -14.77 9.24 7.83
CA GLY A 150 -13.33 9.18 8.11
C GLY A 150 -12.48 10.07 7.19
N VAL A 151 -12.76 10.06 5.87
CA VAL A 151 -11.94 10.76 4.87
C VAL A 151 -12.67 11.98 4.30
N GLY A 152 -14.01 12.00 4.31
CA GLY A 152 -14.81 13.12 3.83
C GLY A 152 -14.36 14.49 4.37
N PRO A 153 -14.14 14.67 5.69
CA PRO A 153 -13.65 15.94 6.23
C PRO A 153 -12.30 16.38 5.66
N LEU A 154 -11.37 15.45 5.42
CA LEU A 154 -10.06 15.76 4.83
C LEU A 154 -10.20 16.26 3.39
N PHE A 155 -11.14 15.69 2.62
CA PHE A 155 -11.42 16.16 1.27
C PHE A 155 -12.06 17.56 1.25
N VAL A 156 -12.99 17.84 2.17
CA VAL A 156 -13.60 19.17 2.29
C VAL A 156 -12.53 20.22 2.63
N VAL A 157 -11.66 19.94 3.60
CA VAL A 157 -10.54 20.82 3.97
C VAL A 157 -9.60 21.03 2.77
N SER A 158 -9.20 19.94 2.10
CA SER A 158 -8.30 20.04 0.94
C SER A 158 -8.92 20.83 -0.23
N ALA A 159 -10.23 20.69 -0.46
CA ALA A 159 -10.95 21.41 -1.51
C ALA A 159 -11.11 22.91 -1.18
N VAL A 160 -11.36 23.25 0.09
CA VAL A 160 -11.55 24.64 0.54
C VAL A 160 -10.22 25.39 0.59
N PHE A 161 -9.15 24.77 1.09
CA PHE A 161 -7.86 25.44 1.31
C PHE A 161 -6.84 25.23 0.18
N GLY A 162 -6.96 24.18 -0.62
CA GLY A 162 -5.99 23.82 -1.66
C GLY A 162 -6.24 24.45 -3.04
N GLY A 163 -7.18 25.39 -3.16
CA GLY A 163 -7.71 26.02 -4.39
C GLY A 163 -6.86 25.83 -5.65
N GLY A 164 -7.29 24.92 -6.54
CA GLY A 164 -6.63 24.69 -7.82
C GLY A 164 -7.13 23.43 -8.54
N PRO A 165 -6.68 23.18 -9.80
CA PRO A 165 -7.03 21.99 -10.57
C PRO A 165 -6.74 20.66 -9.85
N GLY A 166 -5.76 20.66 -8.93
CA GLY A 166 -5.43 19.51 -8.09
C GLY A 166 -6.56 19.11 -7.13
N ALA A 167 -7.41 20.04 -6.68
CA ALA A 167 -8.55 19.72 -5.81
C ALA A 167 -9.59 18.86 -6.53
N LEU A 168 -9.89 19.17 -7.80
CA LEU A 168 -10.80 18.38 -8.63
C LEU A 168 -10.25 16.97 -8.88
N GLN A 169 -8.95 16.85 -9.19
CA GLN A 169 -8.29 15.56 -9.36
C GLN A 169 -8.33 14.72 -8.08
N MET A 170 -8.11 15.33 -6.91
CA MET A 170 -8.22 14.64 -5.63
C MET A 170 -9.64 14.15 -5.34
N VAL A 171 -10.66 14.96 -5.63
CA VAL A 171 -12.07 14.54 -5.47
C VAL A 171 -12.43 13.39 -6.41
N LEU A 172 -12.01 13.45 -7.68
CA LEU A 172 -12.25 12.36 -8.63
C LEU A 172 -11.53 11.07 -8.21
N ALA A 173 -10.26 11.17 -7.79
CA ALA A 173 -9.51 10.04 -7.26
C ALA A 173 -10.17 9.44 -6.01
N ALA A 174 -10.74 10.28 -5.14
CA ALA A 174 -11.50 9.86 -3.97
C ALA A 174 -12.76 9.09 -4.35
N LEU A 175 -13.56 9.60 -5.28
CA LEU A 175 -14.78 8.95 -5.76
C LEU A 175 -14.48 7.58 -6.40
N VAL A 176 -13.43 7.51 -7.22
CA VAL A 176 -12.96 6.23 -7.79
C VAL A 176 -12.52 5.27 -6.68
N SER A 177 -11.76 5.76 -5.69
CA SER A 177 -11.31 4.94 -4.56
C SER A 177 -12.47 4.44 -3.70
N VAL A 178 -13.49 5.26 -3.45
CA VAL A 178 -14.72 4.86 -2.73
C VAL A 178 -15.49 3.82 -3.55
N GLY A 179 -15.65 4.02 -4.86
CA GLY A 179 -16.31 3.06 -5.74
C GLY A 179 -15.61 1.69 -5.76
N MET A 180 -14.27 1.71 -5.92
CA MET A 180 -13.45 0.49 -5.84
C MET A 180 -13.51 -0.15 -4.45
N GLY A 181 -13.50 0.65 -3.38
CA GLY A 181 -13.63 0.18 -2.00
C GLY A 181 -14.98 -0.49 -1.72
N LEU A 182 -16.08 0.07 -2.24
CA LEU A 182 -17.42 -0.51 -2.12
C LEU A 182 -17.52 -1.86 -2.85
N GLY A 183 -17.09 -1.90 -4.12
CA GLY A 183 -17.06 -3.13 -4.91
C GLY A 183 -16.16 -4.20 -4.30
N GLY A 184 -14.97 -3.80 -3.87
CA GLY A 184 -14.01 -4.68 -3.20
C GLY A 184 -14.53 -5.23 -1.86
N THR A 185 -15.18 -4.40 -1.04
CA THR A 185 -15.77 -4.84 0.24
C THR A 185 -16.95 -5.79 0.03
N ALA A 186 -17.81 -5.52 -0.95
CA ALA A 186 -18.91 -6.42 -1.28
C ALA A 186 -18.39 -7.77 -1.78
N LEU A 187 -17.39 -7.77 -2.68
CA LEU A 187 -16.75 -8.98 -3.15
C LEU A 187 -16.07 -9.74 -2.01
N PHE A 188 -15.32 -9.03 -1.14
CA PHE A 188 -14.69 -9.62 0.03
C PHE A 188 -15.70 -10.29 0.96
N ALA A 189 -16.82 -9.62 1.27
CA ALA A 189 -17.87 -10.19 2.12
C ALA A 189 -18.56 -11.41 1.48
N LEU A 190 -18.75 -11.42 0.15
CA LEU A 190 -19.26 -12.58 -0.59
C LEU A 190 -18.29 -13.76 -0.52
N LEU A 191 -17.02 -13.53 -0.82
CA LEU A 191 -15.97 -14.55 -0.77
C LEU A 191 -15.83 -15.11 0.65
N TRP A 192 -15.86 -14.23 1.65
CA TRP A 192 -15.77 -14.64 3.06
C TRP A 192 -16.97 -15.48 3.48
N ALA A 193 -18.21 -15.01 3.26
CA ALA A 193 -19.41 -15.76 3.62
C ALA A 193 -19.54 -17.08 2.85
N GLY A 194 -19.13 -17.09 1.58
CA GLY A 194 -19.07 -18.27 0.72
C GLY A 194 -18.05 -19.29 1.24
N ALA A 195 -16.82 -18.86 1.51
CA ALA A 195 -15.77 -19.70 2.07
C ALA A 195 -16.17 -20.26 3.45
N ALA A 196 -16.71 -19.42 4.34
CA ALA A 196 -17.18 -19.85 5.65
C ALA A 196 -18.30 -20.90 5.53
N HIS A 197 -19.29 -20.70 4.65
CA HIS A 197 -20.35 -21.69 4.45
C HIS A 197 -19.84 -22.98 3.79
N GLY A 198 -18.91 -22.88 2.83
CA GLY A 198 -18.27 -24.03 2.21
C GLY A 198 -17.51 -24.88 3.23
N LEU A 199 -16.68 -24.25 4.07
CA LEU A 199 -15.96 -24.92 5.15
C LEU A 199 -16.91 -25.48 6.22
N LEU A 200 -18.03 -24.82 6.50
CA LEU A 200 -19.07 -25.39 7.36
C LEU A 200 -19.63 -26.67 6.75
N ARG A 201 -20.01 -26.68 5.47
CA ARG A 201 -20.51 -27.87 4.79
C ARG A 201 -19.49 -29.02 4.76
N LEU A 202 -18.21 -28.71 4.54
CA LEU A 202 -17.13 -29.71 4.54
C LEU A 202 -16.86 -30.30 5.93
N SER A 203 -17.03 -29.50 6.99
CA SER A 203 -16.80 -29.93 8.37
C SER A 203 -18.02 -30.57 9.05
N GLY A 204 -19.16 -30.71 8.36
CA GLY A 204 -20.33 -31.43 8.87
C GLY A 204 -21.68 -30.86 8.39
N PRO A 205 -22.80 -31.39 8.92
CA PRO A 205 -24.14 -30.91 8.55
C PRO A 205 -24.34 -29.44 8.99
N THR A 206 -25.15 -28.71 8.22
CA THR A 206 -25.59 -27.34 8.51
C THR A 206 -27.12 -27.29 8.47
N PRO A 207 -27.79 -26.86 9.55
CA PRO A 207 -29.26 -26.87 9.62
C PRO A 207 -29.93 -25.80 8.75
N TYR A 208 -29.19 -24.78 8.31
CA TYR A 208 -29.73 -23.64 7.56
C TYR A 208 -28.96 -23.40 6.24
N PRO A 209 -29.59 -22.73 5.26
CA PRO A 209 -28.98 -22.44 3.95
C PRO A 209 -27.83 -21.42 4.04
N ALA A 210 -27.09 -21.28 2.93
CA ALA A 210 -25.98 -20.32 2.81
C ALA A 210 -26.39 -18.87 3.10
N SER A 211 -27.64 -18.48 2.76
CA SER A 211 -28.20 -17.15 3.06
C SER A 211 -28.13 -16.82 4.55
N ARG A 212 -28.25 -17.82 5.44
CA ARG A 212 -28.12 -17.64 6.89
C ARG A 212 -26.70 -17.26 7.29
N THR A 213 -25.68 -17.88 6.68
CA THR A 213 -24.27 -17.51 6.90
C THR A 213 -23.98 -16.11 6.37
N VAL A 214 -24.49 -15.78 5.18
CA VAL A 214 -24.37 -14.44 4.59
C VAL A 214 -24.97 -13.40 5.52
N ASN A 215 -26.19 -13.61 6.02
CA ASN A 215 -26.81 -12.71 7.00
C ASN A 215 -25.94 -12.56 8.27
N ALA A 216 -25.39 -13.65 8.81
CA ALA A 216 -24.53 -13.61 9.99
C ALA A 216 -23.26 -12.76 9.79
N VAL A 217 -22.58 -12.91 8.64
CA VAL A 217 -21.36 -12.15 8.32
C VAL A 217 -21.68 -10.68 8.03
N LEU A 218 -22.72 -10.41 7.25
CA LEU A 218 -23.07 -9.05 6.83
C LEU A 218 -23.63 -8.20 7.98
N TYR A 219 -24.50 -8.75 8.83
CA TYR A 219 -25.04 -8.01 9.97
C TYR A 219 -24.01 -7.73 11.07
N THR A 220 -22.86 -8.40 11.03
CA THR A 220 -21.79 -8.21 12.02
C THR A 220 -20.76 -7.15 11.62
N CYS A 221 -20.97 -6.40 10.54
CA CYS A 221 -20.01 -5.42 10.02
C CYS A 221 -19.86 -4.13 10.85
N GLY A 222 -20.61 -3.95 11.94
CA GLY A 222 -20.56 -2.73 12.76
C GLY A 222 -19.18 -2.35 13.30
N PRO A 223 -18.29 -3.28 13.72
CA PRO A 223 -16.92 -2.95 14.12
C PRO A 223 -16.10 -2.21 13.06
N MET A 224 -16.46 -2.29 11.77
CA MET A 224 -15.79 -1.51 10.72
C MET A 224 -15.93 0.00 10.93
N LEU A 225 -16.91 0.44 11.73
CA LEU A 225 -17.11 1.86 12.03
C LEU A 225 -15.93 2.49 12.79
N ILE A 226 -15.06 1.70 13.42
CA ILE A 226 -13.82 2.22 14.03
C ILE A 226 -12.90 2.89 13.00
N ALA A 227 -12.97 2.44 11.73
CA ALA A 227 -12.22 3.04 10.63
C ALA A 227 -12.80 4.40 10.17
N ALA A 228 -13.96 4.81 10.69
CA ALA A 228 -14.55 6.11 10.42
C ALA A 228 -13.91 7.24 11.24
N ALA A 229 -13.03 6.92 12.20
CA ALA A 229 -12.30 7.93 12.95
C ALA A 229 -11.35 8.71 12.01
N PRO A 230 -11.50 10.03 11.86
CA PRO A 230 -10.59 10.82 11.02
C PRO A 230 -9.14 10.67 11.49
N CYS A 231 -8.22 10.53 10.53
CA CYS A 231 -6.76 10.35 10.72
C CYS A 231 -6.33 9.05 11.44
N LEU A 232 -7.11 8.54 12.39
CA LEU A 232 -6.80 7.31 13.15
C LEU A 232 -7.39 6.06 12.49
N GLY A 233 -8.46 6.21 11.72
CA GLY A 233 -9.26 5.11 11.20
C GLY A 233 -8.45 4.09 10.42
N PHE A 234 -7.50 4.55 9.59
CA PHE A 234 -6.60 3.68 8.83
C PHE A 234 -5.76 2.76 9.72
N TYR A 235 -5.23 3.29 10.82
CA TYR A 235 -4.44 2.51 11.79
C TYR A 235 -5.29 1.54 12.61
N LEU A 236 -6.59 1.80 12.73
CA LEU A 236 -7.55 0.98 13.46
C LEU A 236 -8.21 -0.11 12.59
N ILE A 237 -7.93 -0.15 11.27
CA ILE A 237 -8.46 -1.19 10.37
C ILE A 237 -8.15 -2.61 10.87
N PRO A 238 -6.90 -2.97 11.28
CA PRO A 238 -6.61 -4.31 11.76
C PRO A 238 -7.42 -4.69 13.00
N VAL A 239 -7.61 -3.75 13.93
CA VAL A 239 -8.43 -3.93 15.13
C VAL A 239 -9.89 -4.15 14.76
N GLY A 240 -10.42 -3.34 13.84
CA GLY A 240 -11.78 -3.49 13.33
C GLY A 240 -12.02 -4.83 12.63
N LEU A 241 -11.04 -5.33 11.86
CA LEU A 241 -11.12 -6.64 11.19
C LEU A 241 -11.12 -7.82 12.18
N VAL A 242 -10.25 -7.79 13.19
CA VAL A 242 -10.21 -8.82 14.24
C VAL A 242 -11.53 -8.82 15.03
N TRP A 243 -12.04 -7.63 15.36
CA TRP A 243 -13.32 -7.49 16.06
C TRP A 243 -14.48 -7.98 15.19
N TRP A 244 -14.57 -7.57 13.92
CA TRP A 244 -15.61 -8.06 13.00
C TRP A 244 -15.55 -9.58 12.85
N THR A 245 -14.36 -10.16 12.69
CA THR A 245 -14.17 -11.62 12.64
C THR A 245 -14.75 -12.29 13.88
N THR A 246 -14.47 -11.75 15.07
CA THR A 246 -14.99 -12.28 16.34
C THR A 246 -16.52 -12.21 16.39
N CYS A 247 -17.11 -11.07 16.01
CA CYS A 247 -18.57 -10.93 15.93
C CYS A 247 -19.18 -11.91 14.93
N ALA A 248 -18.56 -12.08 13.77
CA ALA A 248 -19.01 -13.01 12.74
C ALA A 248 -18.94 -14.47 13.23
N VAL A 249 -17.92 -14.87 14.00
CA VAL A 249 -17.83 -16.20 14.62
C VAL A 249 -19.02 -16.44 15.55
N LEU A 250 -19.33 -15.49 16.43
CA LEU A 250 -20.45 -15.60 17.37
C LEU A 250 -21.80 -15.65 16.65
N ALA A 251 -21.99 -14.82 15.62
CA ALA A 251 -23.20 -14.84 14.81
C ALA A 251 -23.32 -16.12 13.96
N VAL A 252 -22.23 -16.67 13.42
CA VAL A 252 -22.28 -17.94 12.69
C VAL A 252 -22.53 -19.11 13.63
N HIS A 253 -21.92 -19.11 14.82
CA HIS A 253 -22.17 -20.10 15.87
C HIS A 253 -23.68 -20.18 16.21
N ALA A 254 -24.28 -19.04 16.60
CA ALA A 254 -25.70 -18.97 16.94
C ALA A 254 -26.61 -19.18 15.70
N GLY A 255 -26.27 -18.54 14.59
CA GLY A 255 -27.06 -18.53 13.37
C GLY A 255 -27.13 -19.87 12.65
N GLN A 256 -26.05 -20.66 12.67
CA GLN A 256 -25.96 -21.99 12.08
C GLN A 256 -26.06 -23.13 13.11
N ARG A 257 -26.20 -22.83 14.41
CA ARG A 257 -26.26 -23.82 15.51
C ARG A 257 -25.13 -24.85 15.45
N THR A 258 -23.91 -24.36 15.21
CA THR A 258 -22.70 -25.19 15.15
C THR A 258 -21.90 -25.05 16.44
N SER A 259 -20.86 -25.86 16.66
CA SER A 259 -19.98 -25.67 17.82
C SER A 259 -19.13 -24.40 17.67
N GLY A 260 -18.77 -23.74 18.77
CA GLY A 260 -17.97 -22.50 18.74
C GLY A 260 -16.61 -22.69 18.06
N VAL A 261 -15.93 -23.82 18.30
CA VAL A 261 -14.66 -24.16 17.65
C VAL A 261 -14.82 -24.28 16.13
N ARG A 262 -15.88 -24.95 15.66
CA ARG A 262 -16.16 -25.08 14.23
C ARG A 262 -16.46 -23.72 13.59
N ALA A 263 -17.26 -22.88 14.25
CA ALA A 263 -17.50 -21.52 13.78
C ALA A 263 -16.19 -20.69 13.71
N CYS A 264 -15.32 -20.79 14.72
CA CYS A 264 -14.04 -20.10 14.77
C CYS A 264 -13.12 -20.48 13.59
N LEU A 265 -12.94 -21.78 13.34
CA LEU A 265 -12.11 -22.25 12.23
C LEU A 265 -12.66 -21.83 10.86
N THR A 266 -13.96 -22.00 10.64
CA THR A 266 -14.58 -21.71 9.34
C THR A 266 -14.65 -20.22 9.01
N VAL A 267 -14.91 -19.36 10.00
CA VAL A 267 -14.97 -17.90 9.79
C VAL A 267 -13.58 -17.27 9.84
N GLY A 268 -12.69 -17.73 10.73
CA GLY A 268 -11.35 -17.16 10.93
C GLY A 268 -10.34 -17.51 9.84
N ALA A 269 -10.49 -18.66 9.17
CA ALA A 269 -9.54 -19.09 8.13
C ALA A 269 -9.40 -18.07 6.98
N PHE A 270 -10.50 -17.46 6.54
CA PHE A 270 -10.48 -16.56 5.39
C PHE A 270 -9.75 -15.23 5.68
N PRO A 271 -10.02 -14.49 6.78
CA PRO A 271 -9.21 -13.33 7.18
C PRO A 271 -7.72 -13.65 7.32
N CYS A 272 -7.36 -14.81 7.87
CA CYS A 272 -5.96 -15.21 7.99
C CYS A 272 -5.30 -15.39 6.60
N LEU A 273 -5.97 -16.06 5.66
CA LEU A 273 -5.47 -16.20 4.29
C LEU A 273 -5.33 -14.86 3.57
N VAL A 274 -6.31 -13.96 3.74
CA VAL A 274 -6.27 -12.62 3.16
C VAL A 274 -5.14 -11.78 3.75
N ALA A 275 -4.91 -11.85 5.07
CA ALA A 275 -3.80 -11.17 5.72
C ALA A 275 -2.44 -11.67 5.21
N LEU A 276 -2.29 -12.98 5.02
CA LEU A 276 -1.07 -13.58 4.44
C LEU A 276 -0.86 -13.14 2.98
N ALA A 277 -1.92 -13.16 2.16
CA ALA A 277 -1.85 -12.71 0.77
C ALA A 277 -1.54 -11.21 0.67
N ALA A 278 -2.13 -10.37 1.53
CA ALA A 278 -1.86 -8.95 1.58
C ALA A 278 -0.40 -8.66 2.00
N ALA A 279 0.13 -9.38 3.00
CA ALA A 279 1.52 -9.27 3.41
C ALA A 279 2.48 -9.67 2.27
N ALA A 280 2.20 -10.78 1.58
CA ALA A 280 3.00 -11.22 0.43
C ALA A 280 2.95 -10.20 -0.73
N GLY A 281 1.76 -9.68 -1.03
CA GLY A 281 1.56 -8.65 -2.04
C GLY A 281 2.29 -7.34 -1.70
N LEU A 282 2.26 -6.92 -0.44
CA LEU A 282 2.97 -5.73 0.04
C LEU A 282 4.49 -5.90 -0.13
N VAL A 283 5.04 -7.05 0.27
CA VAL A 283 6.47 -7.37 0.08
C VAL A 283 6.83 -7.35 -1.41
N ALA A 284 6.00 -7.90 -2.28
CA ALA A 284 6.22 -7.88 -3.72
C ALA A 284 6.21 -6.46 -4.30
N VAL A 285 5.22 -5.64 -3.93
CA VAL A 285 5.13 -4.23 -4.36
C VAL A 285 6.33 -3.43 -3.88
N PHE A 286 6.75 -3.58 -2.62
CA PHE A 286 7.96 -2.91 -2.12
C PHE A 286 9.21 -3.37 -2.86
N THR A 287 9.34 -4.66 -3.14
CA THR A 287 10.51 -5.20 -3.85
C THR A 287 10.58 -4.68 -5.28
N ILE A 288 9.46 -4.72 -6.01
CA ILE A 288 9.36 -4.20 -7.39
C ILE A 288 9.58 -2.70 -7.42
N GLY A 289 8.91 -1.95 -6.54
CA GLY A 289 9.04 -0.49 -6.45
C GLY A 289 10.46 -0.06 -6.10
N PHE A 290 11.12 -0.77 -5.18
CA PHE A 290 12.49 -0.50 -4.80
C PHE A 290 13.50 -0.85 -5.90
N GLN A 291 13.28 -1.94 -6.63
CA GLN A 291 14.08 -2.28 -7.82
C GLN A 291 13.91 -1.24 -8.94
N ALA A 292 12.68 -0.80 -9.19
CA ALA A 292 12.38 0.26 -10.15
C ALA A 292 13.07 1.58 -9.75
N ALA A 293 12.94 1.99 -8.49
CA ALA A 293 13.60 3.18 -7.96
C ALA A 293 15.13 3.12 -8.07
N ARG A 294 15.73 1.96 -7.76
CA ARG A 294 17.17 1.72 -7.95
C ARG A 294 17.59 1.83 -9.41
N SER A 295 16.81 1.25 -10.33
CA SER A 295 17.10 1.31 -11.76
C SER A 295 16.98 2.74 -12.32
N ALA A 296 15.97 3.50 -11.86
CA ALA A 296 15.78 4.90 -12.23
C ALA A 296 16.94 5.76 -11.71
N SER A 297 17.34 5.57 -10.45
CA SER A 297 18.47 6.28 -9.85
C SER A 297 19.80 5.97 -10.56
N ALA A 298 20.07 4.71 -10.89
CA ALA A 298 21.28 4.31 -11.62
C ALA A 298 21.31 4.86 -13.07
N SER A 299 20.16 4.95 -13.73
CA SER A 299 20.05 5.57 -15.06
C SER A 299 20.27 7.09 -14.98
N ALA A 300 19.72 7.75 -13.96
CA ALA A 300 19.92 9.18 -13.74
C ALA A 300 21.39 9.52 -13.47
N SER A 301 22.08 8.73 -12.65
CA SER A 301 23.51 8.95 -12.38
C SER A 301 24.38 8.72 -13.63
N ALA A 302 24.05 7.71 -14.45
CA ALA A 302 24.77 7.45 -15.70
C ALA A 302 24.55 8.56 -16.75
N ALA A 303 23.33 9.10 -16.83
CA ALA A 303 23.03 10.24 -17.69
C ALA A 303 23.77 11.51 -17.23
N ALA A 304 23.82 11.76 -15.93
CA ALA A 304 24.57 12.88 -15.36
C ALA A 304 26.07 12.80 -15.68
N ALA A 305 26.70 11.63 -15.48
CA ALA A 305 28.11 11.43 -15.81
C ALA A 305 28.39 11.61 -17.32
N SER A 306 27.51 11.07 -18.19
CA SER A 306 27.63 11.26 -19.64
C SER A 306 27.51 12.73 -20.04
N PHE A 307 26.57 13.46 -19.43
CA PHE A 307 26.40 14.89 -19.67
C PHE A 307 27.63 15.67 -19.21
N GLN A 308 28.18 15.38 -18.03
CA GLN A 308 29.41 16.00 -17.54
C GLN A 308 30.59 15.78 -18.50
N VAL A 309 30.81 14.55 -18.97
CA VAL A 309 31.88 14.28 -19.95
C VAL A 309 31.64 15.02 -21.26
N GLN A 310 30.39 15.07 -21.74
CA GLN A 310 30.06 15.82 -22.94
C GLN A 310 30.37 17.31 -22.75
N THR A 311 29.99 17.93 -21.64
CA THR A 311 30.27 19.36 -21.41
C THR A 311 31.76 19.64 -21.33
N VAL A 312 32.54 18.80 -20.64
CA VAL A 312 34.01 18.95 -20.60
C VAL A 312 34.64 18.77 -21.98
N LEU A 313 34.14 17.81 -22.77
CA LEU A 313 34.59 17.55 -24.13
C LEU A 313 34.26 18.72 -25.07
N ASP A 314 33.04 19.25 -25.00
CA ASP A 314 32.59 20.39 -25.79
C ASP A 314 33.43 21.65 -25.47
N SER A 315 33.72 21.91 -24.19
CA SER A 315 34.62 22.99 -23.77
C SER A 315 36.04 22.81 -24.32
N LEU A 316 36.55 21.57 -24.36
CA LEU A 316 37.88 21.28 -24.91
C LEU A 316 37.93 21.51 -26.44
N ILE A 317 36.90 21.05 -27.16
CA ILE A 317 36.80 21.24 -28.62
C ILE A 317 36.64 22.73 -28.95
N ALA A 318 35.75 23.43 -28.24
CA ALA A 318 35.55 24.86 -28.43
C ALA A 318 36.83 25.67 -28.18
N TYR A 319 37.61 25.29 -27.17
CA TYR A 319 38.92 25.90 -26.93
C TYR A 319 39.84 25.70 -28.14
N ALA A 320 39.95 24.47 -28.65
CA ALA A 320 40.80 24.16 -29.79
C ALA A 320 40.38 24.94 -31.06
N ASP A 321 39.07 25.02 -31.34
CA ASP A 321 38.52 25.80 -32.44
C ASP A 321 38.89 27.29 -32.33
N ALA A 322 38.81 27.85 -31.13
CA ALA A 322 39.19 29.25 -30.86
C ALA A 322 40.71 29.50 -30.96
N HIS A 323 41.53 28.46 -30.82
CA HIS A 323 42.99 28.53 -30.81
C HIS A 323 43.64 27.81 -32.00
N LEU A 324 42.97 27.78 -33.16
CA LEU A 324 43.50 27.24 -34.43
C LEU A 324 43.98 25.77 -34.34
N GLY A 325 43.32 24.97 -33.49
CA GLY A 325 43.64 23.57 -33.26
C GLY A 325 44.56 23.33 -32.06
N ASP A 326 45.12 24.38 -31.44
CA ASP A 326 45.95 24.23 -30.25
C ASP A 326 45.12 23.78 -29.04
N THR A 327 45.61 22.75 -28.36
CA THR A 327 45.01 22.28 -27.11
C THR A 327 45.38 23.21 -25.94
N PRO A 328 44.54 23.31 -24.89
CA PRO A 328 44.87 24.14 -23.74
C PRO A 328 46.15 23.66 -23.06
N PRO A 329 47.03 24.56 -22.58
CA PRO A 329 48.31 24.16 -21.98
C PRO A 329 48.12 23.45 -20.61
N HIS A 330 46.96 23.63 -19.98
CA HIS A 330 46.50 22.88 -18.82
C HIS A 330 44.97 22.86 -18.82
N ALA A 331 44.35 21.78 -18.33
CA ALA A 331 42.88 21.65 -18.30
C ALA A 331 42.17 22.77 -17.52
N ALA A 332 42.84 23.37 -16.54
CA ALA A 332 42.31 24.49 -15.78
C ALA A 332 42.10 25.76 -16.64
N ALA A 333 42.74 25.88 -17.80
CA ALA A 333 42.48 26.98 -18.74
C ALA A 333 41.04 26.94 -19.28
N LEU A 334 40.40 25.77 -19.29
CA LEU A 334 38.99 25.64 -19.67
C LEU A 334 38.03 26.34 -18.70
N LEU A 335 38.49 26.66 -17.49
CA LEU A 335 37.70 27.40 -16.49
C LEU A 335 37.66 28.92 -16.79
N GLU A 336 38.57 29.44 -17.62
CA GLU A 336 38.59 30.87 -17.95
C GLU A 336 37.50 31.24 -18.95
N ASP A 337 37.10 30.31 -19.82
CA ASP A 337 36.19 30.58 -20.95
C ASP A 337 34.69 30.41 -20.59
N THR A 338 34.34 30.52 -19.30
CA THR A 338 32.99 30.51 -18.68
C THR A 338 32.09 29.28 -18.91
N SER A 339 32.41 28.38 -19.85
CA SER A 339 31.57 27.22 -20.15
C SER A 339 31.71 26.07 -19.15
N LEU A 340 32.84 25.98 -18.44
CA LEU A 340 33.12 24.93 -17.49
C LEU A 340 33.12 25.45 -16.05
N THR A 341 32.26 24.88 -15.21
CA THR A 341 32.23 25.15 -13.77
C THR A 341 32.96 24.05 -12.98
N SER A 342 33.49 24.39 -11.81
CA SER A 342 34.16 23.44 -10.89
C SER A 342 33.30 22.22 -10.54
N THR A 343 31.98 22.41 -10.39
CA THR A 343 31.01 21.33 -10.16
C THR A 343 30.97 20.26 -11.25
N LEU A 344 31.31 20.60 -12.50
CA LEU A 344 31.37 19.65 -13.60
C LEU A 344 32.62 18.77 -13.57
N LEU A 345 33.62 19.10 -12.74
CA LEU A 345 34.85 18.34 -12.56
C LEU A 345 34.76 17.29 -11.42
N THR A 346 33.60 17.16 -10.80
CA THR A 346 33.31 16.14 -9.78
C THR A 346 32.15 15.25 -10.21
N VAL A 347 32.28 13.94 -10.03
CA VAL A 347 31.22 12.99 -10.39
C VAL A 347 30.39 12.60 -9.17
N PRO A 348 29.05 12.47 -9.29
CA PRO A 348 28.22 12.01 -8.19
C PRO A 348 28.71 10.69 -7.58
N GLY A 349 28.94 10.69 -6.27
CA GLY A 349 29.44 9.53 -5.52
C GLY A 349 30.97 9.47 -5.35
N SER A 350 31.72 10.37 -5.99
CA SER A 350 33.13 10.61 -5.69
C SER A 350 33.29 11.37 -4.37
N ALA A 351 34.40 11.11 -3.67
CA ALA A 351 34.85 11.91 -2.53
C ALA A 351 35.61 13.18 -2.98
N THR A 352 35.86 13.34 -4.27
CA THR A 352 36.42 14.58 -4.85
C THR A 352 35.44 15.72 -4.66
N SER A 353 35.95 16.87 -4.21
CA SER A 353 35.21 18.11 -4.01
C SER A 353 36.03 19.29 -4.50
N ASP A 354 35.40 20.46 -4.66
CA ASP A 354 36.11 21.69 -5.05
C ASP A 354 37.29 22.01 -4.11
N ALA A 355 37.20 21.64 -2.83
CA ALA A 355 38.29 21.83 -1.88
C ALA A 355 39.51 20.91 -2.12
N THR A 356 39.29 19.75 -2.76
CA THR A 356 40.35 18.76 -3.04
C THR A 356 40.93 18.89 -4.43
N ILE A 357 40.22 19.48 -5.39
CA ILE A 357 40.73 19.74 -6.74
C ILE A 357 41.84 20.79 -6.66
N ARG A 358 43.04 20.47 -7.13
CA ARG A 358 44.21 21.37 -7.10
C ARG A 358 44.56 21.92 -8.48
N VAL A 359 44.88 23.21 -8.52
CA VAL A 359 45.47 23.90 -9.67
C VAL A 359 46.72 24.63 -9.16
N ALA A 360 47.89 24.08 -9.47
CA ALA A 360 49.15 24.44 -8.82
C ALA A 360 49.05 24.37 -7.28
N ASP A 361 49.29 25.48 -6.58
CA ASP A 361 49.25 25.61 -5.12
C ASP A 361 47.86 25.95 -4.55
N ALA A 362 46.86 26.20 -5.39
CA ALA A 362 45.51 26.58 -5.00
C ALA A 362 44.49 25.44 -5.16
N SER A 363 43.44 25.42 -4.34
CA SER A 363 42.23 24.63 -4.64
C SER A 363 41.35 25.34 -5.67
N ILE A 364 40.43 24.63 -6.33
CA ILE A 364 39.51 25.29 -7.29
C ILE A 364 38.61 26.33 -6.61
N VAL A 365 38.21 26.11 -5.34
CA VAL A 365 37.49 27.13 -4.54
C VAL A 365 38.31 28.40 -4.35
N GLN A 366 39.62 28.24 -4.08
CA GLN A 366 40.51 29.39 -3.95
C GLN A 366 40.69 30.08 -5.30
N LEU A 367 40.81 29.32 -6.38
CA LEU A 367 40.94 29.81 -7.75
C LEU A 367 39.69 30.61 -8.19
N ASP A 368 38.50 30.15 -7.83
CA ASP A 368 37.22 30.83 -8.11
C ASP A 368 37.10 32.17 -7.34
N ALA A 369 37.79 32.30 -6.21
CA ALA A 369 37.83 33.53 -5.41
C ALA A 369 38.95 34.51 -5.81
N MET A 370 39.84 34.15 -6.75
CA MET A 370 40.93 34.99 -7.21
C MET A 370 40.45 36.07 -8.20
N SER A 371 41.25 37.14 -8.33
CA SER A 371 41.08 38.07 -9.44
C SER A 371 41.39 37.38 -10.78
N ASP A 372 40.83 37.84 -11.90
CA ASP A 372 41.09 37.25 -13.23
C ASP A 372 42.60 37.16 -13.54
N ARG A 373 43.37 38.17 -13.10
CA ARG A 373 44.83 38.20 -13.26
C ARG A 373 45.53 37.11 -12.45
N ASP A 374 45.18 36.97 -11.16
CA ASP A 374 45.81 35.98 -10.28
C ASP A 374 45.40 34.55 -10.64
N ARG A 375 44.16 34.38 -11.12
CA ARG A 375 43.65 33.12 -11.69
C ARG A 375 44.46 32.72 -12.92
N ALA A 376 44.62 33.61 -13.90
CA ALA A 376 45.39 33.35 -15.11
C ALA A 376 46.86 33.04 -14.81
N GLU A 377 47.47 33.74 -13.86
CA GLU A 377 48.84 33.45 -13.42
C GLU A 377 48.94 32.09 -12.74
N THR A 378 47.97 31.71 -11.91
CA THR A 378 47.93 30.39 -11.25
C THR A 378 47.74 29.26 -12.26
N ILE A 379 46.89 29.44 -13.28
CA ILE A 379 46.72 28.48 -14.37
C ILE A 379 48.00 28.36 -15.19
N ARG A 380 48.69 29.47 -15.50
CA ARG A 380 49.98 29.45 -16.20
C ARG A 380 51.07 28.74 -15.39
N ARG A 381 51.11 28.93 -14.08
CA ARG A 381 52.01 28.19 -13.17
C ARG A 381 51.71 26.69 -13.19
N ALA A 382 50.43 26.31 -13.16
CA ALA A 382 50.03 24.91 -13.29
C ALA A 382 50.49 24.31 -14.63
N ALA A 383 50.29 25.02 -15.74
CA ALA A 383 50.74 24.58 -17.06
C ALA A 383 52.26 24.41 -17.15
N THR A 384 53.03 25.39 -16.67
CA THR A 384 54.51 25.33 -16.68
C THR A 384 55.10 24.30 -15.71
N SER A 385 54.32 23.85 -14.73
CA SER A 385 54.71 22.73 -13.85
C SER A 385 54.51 21.34 -14.47
N LEU A 386 53.77 21.23 -15.57
CA LEU A 386 53.65 19.96 -16.29
C LEU A 386 55.00 19.60 -16.92
N PRO A 387 55.40 18.30 -16.88
CA PRO A 387 56.57 17.83 -17.61
C PRO A 387 56.45 18.13 -19.12
N PRO A 388 57.57 18.43 -19.82
CA PRO A 388 57.54 18.77 -21.24
C PRO A 388 57.06 17.61 -22.14
N ASP A 389 57.10 16.37 -21.64
CA ASP A 389 56.66 15.14 -22.31
C ASP A 389 55.37 14.56 -21.70
N VAL A 390 54.53 15.41 -21.09
CA VAL A 390 53.24 15.02 -20.52
C VAL A 390 52.34 14.39 -21.60
N LEU A 391 51.77 13.23 -21.29
CA LEU A 391 50.76 12.54 -22.09
C LEU A 391 49.36 12.75 -21.53
N ALA A 392 49.26 12.77 -20.20
CA ALA A 392 48.00 12.94 -19.50
C ALA A 392 48.18 13.61 -18.15
N HIS A 393 47.24 14.45 -17.75
CA HIS A 393 47.18 15.03 -16.41
C HIS A 393 45.75 15.05 -15.89
N ARG A 394 45.61 15.30 -14.59
CA ARG A 394 44.32 15.27 -13.89
C ARG A 394 43.83 16.66 -13.55
N LEU A 395 42.51 16.85 -13.61
CA LEU A 395 41.79 17.94 -12.97
C LEU A 395 40.49 17.40 -12.37
N GLY A 396 40.46 17.24 -11.05
CA GLY A 396 39.37 16.57 -10.35
C GLY A 396 39.18 15.12 -10.79
N ASP A 397 37.94 14.72 -11.07
CA ASP A 397 37.62 13.36 -11.50
C ASP A 397 37.91 13.10 -12.99
N PHE A 398 38.56 14.03 -13.68
CA PHE A 398 38.89 13.92 -15.10
C PHE A 398 40.40 13.77 -15.35
N VAL A 399 40.74 12.87 -16.26
CA VAL A 399 42.07 12.72 -16.86
C VAL A 399 42.01 13.22 -18.29
N PHE A 400 42.84 14.21 -18.59
CA PHE A 400 42.94 14.84 -19.91
C PHE A 400 44.12 14.24 -20.64
N THR A 401 43.90 13.77 -21.87
CA THR A 401 44.87 12.98 -22.66
C THR A 401 45.20 13.59 -24.02
N TYR A 402 44.88 14.89 -24.19
CA TYR A 402 44.98 15.64 -25.44
C TYR A 402 46.41 16.08 -25.81
N HIS A 403 47.38 15.95 -24.91
CA HIS A 403 48.74 16.45 -25.14
C HIS A 403 49.40 15.78 -26.34
N GLY A 404 49.92 16.61 -27.25
CA GLY A 404 50.52 16.17 -28.51
C GLY A 404 49.54 15.72 -29.59
N ILE A 405 48.23 15.88 -29.38
CA ILE A 405 47.20 15.58 -30.37
C ILE A 405 46.82 16.86 -31.12
N ASP A 406 46.92 16.82 -32.46
CA ASP A 406 46.23 17.79 -33.32
C ASP A 406 44.74 17.41 -33.37
N LEU A 407 43.91 18.13 -32.61
CA LEU A 407 42.48 17.80 -32.48
C LEU A 407 41.71 17.95 -33.81
N ALA A 408 42.15 18.85 -34.71
CA ALA A 408 41.49 19.06 -36.00
C ALA A 408 41.72 17.87 -36.96
N GLY A 409 42.86 17.19 -36.82
CA GLY A 409 43.26 16.04 -37.65
C GLY A 409 43.21 14.68 -36.94
N ALA A 410 42.77 14.63 -35.67
CA ALA A 410 42.87 13.43 -34.86
C ALA A 410 42.04 12.26 -35.41
N PRO A 411 42.55 11.01 -35.36
CA PRO A 411 41.75 9.83 -35.71
C PRO A 411 40.48 9.73 -34.87
N VAL A 412 39.39 9.32 -35.53
CA VAL A 412 38.09 9.06 -34.89
C VAL A 412 38.25 8.07 -33.73
N GLY A 413 37.62 8.38 -32.59
CA GLY A 413 37.66 7.54 -31.39
C GLY A 413 38.88 7.70 -30.49
N LEU A 414 39.83 8.59 -30.82
CA LEU A 414 40.97 8.88 -29.95
C LEU A 414 40.50 9.60 -28.68
N TRP A 415 40.72 9.00 -27.50
CA TRP A 415 40.34 9.59 -26.22
C TRP A 415 41.14 10.86 -25.93
N VAL A 416 40.43 11.93 -25.57
CA VAL A 416 41.00 13.24 -25.21
C VAL A 416 40.64 13.65 -23.77
N VAL A 417 39.58 13.04 -23.22
CA VAL A 417 39.18 13.22 -21.82
C VAL A 417 38.55 11.93 -21.28
N ILE A 418 38.84 11.60 -20.03
CA ILE A 418 38.37 10.39 -19.35
C ILE A 418 37.84 10.77 -17.97
N LEU A 419 36.58 10.45 -17.68
CA LEU A 419 36.01 10.56 -16.33
C LEU A 419 36.40 9.33 -15.52
N ALA A 420 37.43 9.47 -14.69
CA ALA A 420 37.97 8.44 -13.81
C ALA A 420 38.28 9.08 -12.46
N PRO A 421 37.48 8.81 -11.40
CA PRO A 421 37.63 9.46 -10.09
C PRO A 421 39.07 9.48 -9.56
N ASP A 422 39.46 10.57 -8.90
CA ASP A 422 40.83 10.76 -8.41
C ASP A 422 41.21 9.66 -7.40
N PRO A 423 42.21 8.80 -7.68
CA PRO A 423 42.60 7.71 -6.80
C PRO A 423 43.17 8.18 -5.45
N ASP A 424 43.71 9.40 -5.37
CA ASP A 424 44.25 9.94 -4.11
C ASP A 424 43.13 10.23 -3.10
N VAL A 425 41.94 10.58 -3.60
CA VAL A 425 40.75 10.87 -2.79
C VAL A 425 39.79 9.67 -2.76
N ASN A 426 39.83 8.82 -3.78
CA ASN A 426 38.98 7.65 -3.97
C ASN A 426 39.81 6.36 -4.12
N PRO A 427 40.37 5.80 -3.02
CA PRO A 427 41.25 4.63 -3.09
C PRO A 427 40.56 3.37 -3.62
N SER A 428 39.22 3.36 -3.66
CA SER A 428 38.42 2.37 -4.37
C SER A 428 37.55 3.11 -5.39
N PRO A 429 37.61 2.78 -6.69
CA PRO A 429 36.83 3.48 -7.70
C PRO A 429 35.33 3.42 -7.36
N PRO A 430 34.65 4.57 -7.16
CA PRO A 430 33.24 4.57 -6.80
C PRO A 430 32.34 4.15 -7.96
N LEU A 431 32.90 4.09 -9.18
CA LEU A 431 32.17 3.80 -10.41
C LEU A 431 32.59 2.43 -10.98
N ASN A 432 31.58 1.63 -11.33
CA ASN A 432 31.77 0.39 -12.11
C ASN A 432 31.90 0.63 -13.62
N LYS A 433 31.85 1.90 -14.02
CA LYS A 433 31.91 2.39 -15.40
C LYS A 433 32.87 3.58 -15.50
N VAL A 434 33.43 3.76 -16.68
CA VAL A 434 34.24 4.91 -17.06
C VAL A 434 33.65 5.51 -18.32
N TRP A 435 33.58 6.83 -18.38
CA TRP A 435 33.11 7.59 -19.53
C TRP A 435 34.32 8.25 -20.19
N VAL A 436 34.38 8.20 -21.51
CA VAL A 436 35.47 8.80 -22.29
C VAL A 436 34.85 9.75 -23.31
N GLY A 437 35.46 10.92 -23.47
CA GLY A 437 35.24 11.81 -24.59
C GLY A 437 36.34 11.60 -25.63
N SER A 438 35.93 11.43 -26.89
CA SER A 438 36.83 11.20 -28.02
C SER A 438 36.97 12.45 -28.88
N ALA A 439 38.07 12.57 -29.63
CA ALA A 439 38.41 13.76 -30.42
C ALA A 439 37.34 14.12 -31.49
N ASP A 440 36.51 13.16 -31.90
CA ASP A 440 35.37 13.33 -32.81
C ASP A 440 34.09 13.85 -32.11
N GLY A 441 34.17 14.25 -30.83
CA GLY A 441 33.04 14.74 -30.04
C GLY A 441 32.16 13.63 -29.44
N ALA A 442 32.48 12.36 -29.68
CA ALA A 442 31.68 11.24 -29.19
C ALA A 442 32.01 10.89 -27.72
N VAL A 443 30.97 10.66 -26.92
CA VAL A 443 31.08 10.10 -25.57
C VAL A 443 30.79 8.61 -25.57
N SER A 444 31.73 7.82 -25.06
CA SER A 444 31.61 6.37 -24.92
C SER A 444 31.67 5.94 -23.46
N GLN A 445 30.99 4.83 -23.12
CA GLN A 445 30.95 4.29 -21.77
C GLN A 445 31.48 2.85 -21.73
N PHE A 446 32.41 2.59 -20.83
CA PHE A 446 33.02 1.29 -20.62
C PHE A 446 32.79 0.77 -19.20
N ARG A 447 32.87 -0.54 -18.99
CA ARG A 447 32.95 -1.12 -17.65
C ARG A 447 34.39 -1.03 -17.15
N THR A 448 34.59 -0.63 -15.90
CA THR A 448 35.93 -0.53 -15.27
C THR A 448 36.71 -1.85 -15.37
N ALA A 449 36.03 -2.99 -15.20
CA ALA A 449 36.62 -4.32 -15.35
C ALA A 449 37.17 -4.65 -16.75
N ARG A 450 36.84 -3.85 -17.78
CA ARG A 450 37.38 -3.97 -19.15
C ARG A 450 38.39 -2.87 -19.49
N MET A 451 38.81 -2.06 -18.51
CA MET A 451 39.68 -0.91 -18.76
C MET A 451 40.99 -1.32 -19.44
N THR A 452 41.67 -2.37 -18.98
CA THR A 452 42.92 -2.87 -19.61
C THR A 452 42.74 -3.23 -21.08
N GLN A 453 41.60 -3.85 -21.44
CA GLN A 453 41.32 -4.21 -22.83
C GLN A 453 41.06 -2.97 -23.68
N ASN A 454 40.24 -2.05 -23.19
CA ASN A 454 39.91 -0.82 -23.93
C ASN A 454 41.15 0.08 -24.09
N LEU A 455 41.99 0.16 -23.05
CA LEU A 455 43.25 0.90 -23.08
C LEU A 455 44.22 0.29 -24.11
N LYS A 456 44.29 -1.05 -24.22
CA LYS A 456 45.09 -1.71 -25.27
C LYS A 456 44.63 -1.31 -26.68
N SER A 457 43.32 -1.28 -26.93
CA SER A 457 42.76 -0.83 -28.21
C SER A 457 43.07 0.65 -28.46
N GLN A 458 42.92 1.48 -27.44
CA GLN A 458 43.21 2.91 -27.52
C GLN A 458 44.71 3.17 -27.79
N ASN A 459 45.60 2.40 -27.17
CA ASN A 459 47.03 2.52 -27.38
C ASN A 459 47.48 2.00 -28.75
N ALA A 460 46.76 1.07 -29.36
CA ALA A 460 46.98 0.71 -30.76
C ALA A 460 46.63 1.89 -31.69
N LEU A 461 45.48 2.54 -31.47
CA LEU A 461 45.09 3.73 -32.23
C LEU A 461 46.08 4.89 -32.06
N ARG A 462 46.56 5.12 -30.82
CA ARG A 462 47.61 6.11 -30.53
C ARG A 462 48.91 5.80 -31.26
N LYS A 463 49.35 4.53 -31.27
CA LYS A 463 50.55 4.12 -31.99
C LYS A 463 50.45 4.39 -33.49
N ASP A 464 49.30 4.10 -34.09
CA ASP A 464 49.06 4.36 -35.52
C ASP A 464 49.09 5.87 -35.85
N ALA A 465 48.72 6.71 -34.88
CA ALA A 465 48.82 8.17 -34.93
C ALA A 465 50.20 8.74 -34.55
N GLY A 466 51.19 7.88 -34.26
CA GLY A 466 52.53 8.31 -33.83
C GLY A 466 52.61 8.85 -32.40
N LEU A 467 51.61 8.56 -31.55
CA LEU A 467 51.52 9.02 -30.16
C LEU A 467 52.01 7.94 -29.18
N ALA A 468 52.59 8.37 -28.06
CA ALA A 468 52.97 7.47 -26.97
C ALA A 468 51.73 6.84 -26.30
N PRO A 469 51.82 5.60 -25.80
CA PRO A 469 50.71 4.91 -25.15
C PRO A 469 50.27 5.61 -23.86
N LEU A 470 48.98 5.56 -23.53
CA LEU A 470 48.42 6.03 -22.26
C LEU A 470 48.56 4.95 -21.18
N PRO A 471 48.84 5.33 -19.91
CA PRO A 471 48.74 4.42 -18.78
C PRO A 471 47.27 4.22 -18.35
N ASP A 472 47.05 3.38 -17.34
CA ASP A 472 45.73 3.26 -16.71
C ASP A 472 45.32 4.62 -16.09
N PRO A 473 44.16 5.19 -16.44
CA PRO A 473 43.73 6.50 -15.92
C PRO A 473 43.60 6.55 -14.38
N PHE A 474 43.44 5.41 -13.71
CA PHE A 474 43.42 5.33 -12.24
C PHE A 474 44.82 5.37 -11.61
N THR A 475 45.88 5.43 -12.41
CA THR A 475 47.27 5.62 -11.92
C THR A 475 47.76 7.07 -12.09
N VAL A 476 47.03 7.87 -12.87
CA VAL A 476 47.30 9.30 -13.09
C VAL A 476 46.72 10.10 -11.93
N THR A 477 47.56 10.84 -11.23
CA THR A 477 47.17 11.69 -10.10
C THR A 477 47.55 13.14 -10.36
N HIS A 478 47.05 14.05 -9.52
CA HIS A 478 47.42 15.46 -9.62
C HIS A 478 48.95 15.69 -9.45
N ALA A 479 49.58 14.97 -8.54
CA ALA A 479 51.02 15.08 -8.27
C ALA A 479 51.89 14.29 -9.25
N ARG A 480 51.30 13.35 -9.99
CA ARG A 480 52.00 12.45 -10.91
C ARG A 480 51.25 12.39 -12.25
N PRO A 481 51.37 13.44 -13.10
CA PRO A 481 50.92 13.36 -14.49
C PRO A 481 51.68 12.25 -15.22
N ALA A 482 51.03 11.64 -16.20
CA ALA A 482 51.66 10.61 -17.04
C ALA A 482 52.60 11.26 -18.06
N THR A 483 53.80 10.73 -18.19
CA THR A 483 54.82 11.19 -19.15
C THR A 483 55.16 10.10 -20.17
N ALA A 484 55.85 10.47 -21.26
CA ALA A 484 56.30 9.50 -22.26
C ALA A 484 57.28 8.46 -21.68
N GLY A 485 58.09 8.87 -20.70
CA GLY A 485 59.06 7.99 -20.02
C GLY A 485 58.44 6.89 -19.15
N ASP A 486 57.25 7.13 -18.58
CA ASP A 486 56.60 6.18 -17.65
C ASP A 486 56.12 4.88 -18.32
N ASN A 487 55.98 4.90 -19.64
CA ASN A 487 55.43 3.79 -20.43
C ASN A 487 56.48 3.11 -21.32
N ALA A 488 57.78 3.34 -21.08
CA ALA A 488 58.83 2.55 -21.70
C ALA A 488 58.74 1.09 -21.17
N PRO A 489 58.66 0.08 -22.05
CA PRO A 489 58.44 -1.32 -21.68
C PRO A 489 59.52 -1.93 -20.80
#